data_AF-A0A5C7WQP3-F1
#
_entry.id   AF-A0A5C7WQP3-F1
#
_cell.length_a   1.000
_cell.length_b   1.000
_cell.length_c   1.000
_cell.angle_alpha   90.00
_cell.angle_beta   90.00
_cell.angle_gamma   90.00
#
_symmetry.space_group_name_H-M   'P 1'
#
loop_
_entity.id
_entity.type
_entity.pdbx_description
1 polymer ?
#
loop_
_entity_poly.entity_id
_entity_poly.type
_entity_poly.pdbx_seq_one_letter_code
_entity_poly.pdbx_strand_id
1 'polypeptide(L)'
;MVPNSMNVHPELLAASAALAASQSQRVSAAHSAASQRVDAALPGWVGNSRAALTAAAQRWADLSTGLNLRIYQHSEALRVTGLTFAAADAEHAGSLTPVTPREAR
;
A
#
# COMPACT_ATOMS: atom_id res chain seq x y z
N MET A 1 -6.66 -32.79 -5.46
CA MET A 1 -6.71 -31.32 -5.24
C MET A 1 -6.32 -30.68 -6.56
N VAL A 2 -7.23 -29.96 -7.21
CA VAL A 2 -6.90 -29.26 -8.46
C VAL A 2 -6.16 -27.97 -8.08
N PRO A 3 -5.00 -27.65 -8.67
CA PRO A 3 -4.34 -26.38 -8.40
C PRO A 3 -5.29 -25.23 -8.74
N ASN A 4 -5.52 -24.32 -7.82
CA ASN A 4 -6.30 -23.13 -8.11
C ASN A 4 -5.44 -22.23 -9.02
N SER A 5 -5.77 -22.16 -10.31
CA SER A 5 -5.01 -21.33 -11.26
C SER A 5 -5.29 -19.86 -10.97
N MET A 6 -4.25 -19.10 -10.64
CA MET A 6 -4.33 -17.66 -10.39
C MET A 6 -3.75 -16.93 -11.59
N ASN A 7 -4.58 -16.18 -12.31
CA ASN A 7 -4.11 -15.28 -13.36
C ASN A 7 -3.63 -13.99 -12.69
N VAL A 8 -2.32 -13.77 -12.71
CA VAL A 8 -1.70 -12.57 -12.15
C VAL A 8 -1.17 -11.70 -13.28
N HIS A 9 -1.45 -10.41 -13.18
CA HIS A 9 -0.98 -9.37 -14.09
C HIS A 9 0.02 -8.49 -13.34
N PRO A 10 1.34 -8.72 -13.47
CA PRO A 10 2.37 -7.97 -12.76
C PRO A 10 2.24 -6.46 -12.91
N GLU A 11 1.82 -5.99 -14.09
CA GLU A 11 1.57 -4.59 -14.42
C GLU A 11 0.44 -3.98 -13.60
N LEU A 12 -0.62 -4.74 -13.33
CA LEU A 12 -1.73 -4.27 -12.49
C LEU A 12 -1.32 -4.20 -11.01
N LEU A 13 -0.45 -5.12 -10.57
CA LEU A 13 0.13 -5.07 -9.22
C LEU A 13 1.02 -3.84 -9.05
N ALA A 14 1.85 -3.52 -10.05
CA ALA A 14 2.69 -2.32 -10.04
C ALA A 14 1.86 -1.03 -10.06
N ALA A 15 0.82 -0.95 -10.90
CA ALA A 15 -0.10 0.18 -10.93
C ALA A 15 -0.83 0.37 -9.59
N SER A 16 -1.30 -0.73 -8.98
CA SER A 16 -1.96 -0.72 -7.68
C SER A 16 -1.02 -0.31 -6.55
N ALA A 17 0.24 -0.74 -6.59
CA ALA A 17 1.28 -0.31 -5.66
C ALA A 17 1.49 1.20 -5.73
N ALA A 18 1.65 1.76 -6.93
CA ALA A 18 1.83 3.20 -7.13
C ALA A 18 0.63 4.00 -6.62
N LEU A 19 -0.59 3.52 -6.89
CA LEU A 19 -1.81 4.15 -6.38
C LEU A 19 -1.85 4.12 -4.85
N ALA A 20 -1.60 2.97 -4.23
CA ALA A 20 -1.62 2.84 -2.77
C ALA A 20 -0.56 3.74 -2.10
N ALA A 21 0.63 3.84 -2.68
CA ALA A 21 1.68 4.74 -2.19
C ALA A 21 1.25 6.22 -2.28
N SER A 22 0.63 6.64 -3.37
CA SER A 22 0.07 7.99 -3.52
C SER A 22 -1.03 8.26 -2.48
N GLN A 23 -1.92 7.30 -2.23
CA GLN A 23 -2.95 7.44 -1.21
C GLN A 23 -2.37 7.54 0.21
N SER A 24 -1.34 6.76 0.53
CA SER A 24 -0.60 6.87 1.80
C SER A 24 -0.07 8.30 2.01
N GLN A 25 0.58 8.88 1.00
CA GLN A 25 1.08 10.25 1.07
C GLN A 25 -0.04 11.27 1.31
N ARG A 26 -1.16 11.15 0.59
CA ARG A 26 -2.33 12.04 0.75
C ARG A 26 -2.96 11.95 2.12
N VAL A 27 -3.14 10.73 2.64
CA VAL A 27 -3.67 10.47 3.99
C VAL A 27 -2.73 11.05 5.03
N SER A 28 -1.42 10.80 4.91
CA SER A 28 -0.41 11.36 5.81
C SER A 28 -0.47 12.89 5.85
N ALA A 29 -0.54 13.55 4.69
CA ALA A 29 -0.62 15.01 4.62
C ALA A 29 -1.89 15.56 5.27
N ALA A 30 -3.05 14.94 4.99
CA ALA A 30 -4.33 15.35 5.55
C ALA A 30 -4.37 15.18 7.08
N HIS A 31 -3.85 14.06 7.59
CA HIS A 31 -3.81 13.76 9.01
C HIS A 31 -2.83 14.68 9.75
N SER A 32 -1.66 14.97 9.18
CA SER A 32 -0.71 15.95 9.75
C SER A 32 -1.32 17.35 9.81
N ALA A 33 -2.02 17.80 8.76
CA ALA A 33 -2.71 19.07 8.77
C ALA A 33 -3.83 19.12 9.83
N ALA A 34 -4.55 18.02 10.04
CA ALA A 34 -5.55 17.92 11.10
C ALA A 34 -4.91 18.01 12.49
N SER A 35 -3.81 17.29 12.74
CA SER A 35 -3.07 17.35 14.01
C SER A 35 -2.59 18.77 14.32
N GLN A 36 -2.02 19.47 13.34
CA GLN A 36 -1.59 20.87 13.51
C GLN A 36 -2.75 21.80 13.90
N ARG A 37 -3.94 21.62 13.32
CA ARG A 37 -5.14 22.41 13.69
C ARG A 37 -5.60 22.09 15.12
N VAL A 38 -5.52 20.83 15.55
CA VAL A 38 -5.85 20.43 16.92
C VAL A 38 -4.87 21.05 17.91
N ASP A 39 -3.56 20.97 17.62
CA ASP A 39 -2.52 21.57 18.46
C ASP A 39 -2.68 23.09 18.60
N ALA A 40 -3.04 23.77 17.50
CA ALA A 40 -3.32 25.20 17.51
C ALA A 40 -4.59 25.57 18.31
N ALA A 41 -5.58 24.68 18.37
CA ALA A 41 -6.82 24.92 19.10
C ALA A 41 -6.72 24.60 20.60
N LEU A 42 -5.86 23.67 21.00
CA LEU A 42 -5.72 23.18 22.38
C LEU A 42 -5.51 24.29 23.44
N PRO A 43 -4.74 25.36 23.19
CA PRO A 43 -4.59 26.46 24.15
C PRO A 43 -5.90 27.17 24.52
N GLY A 44 -6.92 27.14 23.66
CA GLY A 44 -8.22 27.74 23.91
C GLY A 44 -9.10 26.95 24.89
N TRP A 45 -8.69 25.75 25.29
CA TRP A 45 -9.43 24.88 26.20
C TRP A 45 -8.78 24.85 27.58
N VAL A 46 -9.60 24.66 28.62
CA VAL A 46 -9.16 24.62 30.02
C VAL A 46 -9.67 23.38 30.75
N GLY A 47 -8.99 23.01 31.83
CA GLY A 47 -9.41 21.94 32.75
C GLY A 47 -9.64 20.58 32.08
N ASN A 48 -10.71 19.90 32.52
CA ASN A 48 -11.04 18.54 32.06
C ASN A 48 -11.28 18.45 30.55
N SER A 49 -11.83 19.50 29.93
CA SER A 49 -12.06 19.52 28.48
C SER A 49 -10.75 19.53 27.69
N ARG A 50 -9.75 20.27 28.17
CA ARG A 50 -8.39 20.24 27.58
C ARG A 50 -7.78 18.86 27.71
N ALA A 51 -7.84 18.25 28.90
CA ALA A 51 -7.29 16.91 29.13
C ALA A 51 -7.95 15.86 28.22
N ALA A 52 -9.27 15.89 28.07
CA ALA A 52 -10.02 15.00 27.19
C ALA A 52 -9.63 15.19 25.72
N LEU A 53 -9.50 16.44 25.26
CA LEU A 53 -9.07 16.75 23.89
C LEU A 53 -7.64 16.33 23.62
N THR A 54 -6.71 16.55 24.54
CA THR A 54 -5.33 16.06 24.41
C THR A 54 -5.29 14.54 24.30
N ALA A 55 -6.06 13.82 25.13
CA ALA A 55 -6.13 12.36 25.05
C ALA A 55 -6.75 11.88 23.72
N ALA A 56 -7.76 12.58 23.21
CA ALA A 56 -8.35 12.28 21.91
C ALA A 56 -7.38 12.55 20.75
N ALA A 57 -6.64 13.66 20.82
CA ALA A 57 -5.62 14.03 19.83
C ALA A 57 -4.49 13.00 19.77
N GLN A 58 -4.02 12.51 20.93
CA GLN A 58 -3.00 11.47 20.99
C GLN A 58 -3.50 10.17 20.34
N ARG A 59 -4.72 9.72 20.68
CA ARG A 59 -5.31 8.52 20.05
C ARG A 59 -5.45 8.68 18.54
N TRP A 60 -5.85 9.86 18.07
CA TRP A 60 -5.90 10.17 16.64
C TRP A 60 -4.52 10.06 16.00
N ALA A 61 -3.48 10.63 16.60
CA ALA A 61 -2.11 10.58 16.07
C ALA A 61 -1.61 9.13 15.97
N ASP A 62 -1.80 8.33 17.01
CA ASP A 62 -1.38 6.91 17.03
C ASP A 62 -2.10 6.11 15.94
N LEU A 63 -3.42 6.29 15.82
CA LEU A 63 -4.24 5.60 14.81
C LEU A 63 -3.85 6.02 13.39
N SER A 64 -3.56 7.30 13.19
CA SER A 64 -3.15 7.89 11.90
C SER A 64 -1.82 7.31 11.43
N THR A 65 -0.82 7.27 12.32
CA THR A 65 0.48 6.64 12.04
C THR A 65 0.31 5.16 11.70
N GLY A 66 -0.48 4.44 12.48
CA GLY A 66 -0.73 3.01 12.24
C GLY A 66 -1.49 2.72 10.95
N LEU A 67 -2.43 3.58 10.54
CA LEU A 67 -3.10 3.47 9.25
C LEU A 67 -2.14 3.76 8.09
N ASN A 68 -1.38 4.85 8.18
CA ASN A 68 -0.44 5.22 7.12
C ASN A 68 0.62 4.14 6.89
N LEU A 69 1.18 3.56 7.97
CA LEU A 69 2.12 2.46 7.89
C LEU A 69 1.54 1.24 7.17
N ARG A 70 0.29 0.88 7.47
CA ARG A 70 -0.39 -0.26 6.81
C ARG A 70 -0.62 -0.03 5.32
N ILE A 71 -1.02 1.18 4.92
CA ILE A 71 -1.21 1.51 3.49
C ILE A 71 0.14 1.43 2.76
N TYR A 72 1.20 2.00 3.35
CA TYR A 72 2.54 1.92 2.79
C TYR A 72 3.03 0.46 2.67
N GLN A 73 2.91 -0.34 3.74
CA GLN A 73 3.28 -1.75 3.72
C GLN A 73 2.51 -2.54 2.66
N HIS A 74 1.22 -2.25 2.47
CA HIS A 74 0.43 -2.85 1.42
C HIS A 74 0.92 -2.46 0.02
N SER A 75 1.25 -1.18 -0.19
CA SER A 75 1.83 -0.71 -1.45
C SER A 75 3.14 -1.44 -1.78
N GLU A 76 3.97 -1.67 -0.77
CA GLU A 76 5.25 -2.35 -0.92
C GLU A 76 5.06 -3.85 -1.20
N ALA A 77 4.12 -4.51 -0.51
CA ALA A 77 3.77 -5.90 -0.76
C ALA A 77 3.29 -6.11 -2.21
N LEU A 78 2.45 -5.21 -2.72
CA LEU A 78 2.00 -5.25 -4.13
C LEU A 78 3.18 -5.08 -5.09
N ARG A 79 4.08 -4.13 -4.81
CA ARG A 79 5.26 -3.86 -5.64
C ARG A 79 6.19 -5.08 -5.70
N VAL A 80 6.53 -5.65 -4.55
CA VAL A 80 7.40 -6.83 -4.44
C VAL A 80 6.76 -8.03 -5.13
N THR A 81 5.46 -8.27 -4.89
CA THR A 81 4.74 -9.39 -5.51
C THR A 81 4.71 -9.25 -7.03
N GLY A 82 4.46 -8.05 -7.56
CA GLY A 82 4.51 -7.77 -9.00
C GLY A 82 5.88 -8.08 -9.60
N LEU A 83 6.97 -7.68 -8.94
CA LEU A 83 8.33 -8.02 -9.38
C LEU A 83 8.60 -9.53 -9.36
N THR A 84 8.12 -10.24 -8.33
CA THR A 84 8.28 -11.69 -8.23
C THR A 84 7.58 -12.42 -9.38
N PHE A 85 6.34 -12.04 -9.72
CA PHE A 85 5.64 -12.65 -10.85
C PHE A 85 6.30 -12.31 -12.19
N ALA A 86 6.70 -11.05 -12.41
CA ALA A 86 7.39 -10.68 -13.65
C ALA A 86 8.72 -11.44 -13.84
N ALA A 87 9.48 -11.65 -12.76
CA ALA A 87 10.71 -12.44 -12.81
C ALA A 87 10.43 -13.91 -13.13
N ALA A 88 9.42 -14.50 -12.49
CA ALA A 88 9.01 -15.88 -12.76
C ALA A 88 8.54 -16.05 -14.21
N ASP A 89 7.75 -15.11 -14.75
CA ASP A 89 7.29 -15.15 -16.15
C ASP A 89 8.46 -15.08 -17.14
N ALA A 90 9.46 -14.24 -16.86
CA ALA A 90 10.66 -14.13 -17.68
C ALA A 90 11.52 -15.41 -17.64
N GLU A 91 11.68 -16.02 -16.46
CA GLU A 91 12.39 -17.29 -16.30
C GLU A 91 11.68 -18.43 -17.06
N HIS A 92 10.35 -18.54 -16.90
CA HIS A 92 9.57 -19.54 -17.62
C HIS A 92 9.66 -19.33 -19.13
N ALA A 93 9.51 -18.09 -19.63
CA ALA A 93 9.62 -17.79 -21.06
C ALA A 93 11.00 -18.18 -21.63
N GLY A 94 12.08 -17.96 -20.88
CA GLY A 94 13.44 -18.38 -21.26
C GLY A 94 13.65 -19.90 -21.28
N SER A 95 12.86 -20.65 -20.50
CA SER A 95 12.91 -22.12 -20.44
C SER A 95 12.11 -22.81 -21.54
N LEU A 96 11.24 -22.08 -22.26
CA LEU A 96 10.46 -22.62 -23.36
C LEU A 96 11.37 -22.88 -24.57
N THR A 97 11.60 -24.16 -24.89
CA THR A 97 12.21 -24.55 -26.17
C THR A 97 11.32 -24.11 -27.33
N PRO A 98 11.85 -23.46 -28.38
CA PRO A 98 11.07 -23.14 -29.57
C PRO A 98 10.56 -24.44 -30.20
N VAL A 99 9.25 -24.60 -30.24
CA VAL A 99 8.62 -25.69 -31.00
C VAL A 99 8.74 -25.33 -32.48
N THR A 100 9.69 -25.95 -33.19
CA THR A 100 9.74 -25.87 -34.65
C THR A 100 8.46 -26.49 -35.22
N PRO A 101 7.69 -25.78 -36.05
CA PRO A 101 6.54 -26.35 -36.73
C PRO A 101 6.98 -27.59 -37.52
N ARG A 102 6.26 -28.70 -37.37
CA ARG A 102 6.52 -29.91 -38.14
C ARG A 102 6.24 -29.60 -39.60
N GLU A 103 7.29 -29.43 -40.40
CA GLU A 103 7.16 -29.33 -41.85
C GLU A 103 6.39 -30.55 -42.36
N ALA A 104 5.32 -30.26 -43.11
CA ALA A 104 4.49 -31.25 -43.77
C ALA A 104 5.36 -32.02 -44.77
N ARG A 105 5.51 -33.33 -44.53
CA ARG A 105 6.02 -34.29 -45.53
C ARG A 105 4.91 -34.70 -46.47
#